data_AF-A0AA86DX41-F1
#
_entry.id   AF-A0AA86DX41-F1
#
_cell.length_a   1.000
_cell.length_b   1.000
_cell.length_c   1.000
_cell.angle_alpha   90.00
_cell.angle_beta   90.00
_cell.angle_gamma   90.00
#
_symmetry.space_group_name_H-M   'P 1'
#
loop_
_entity.id
_entity.type
_entity.pdbx_description
1 polymer ?
#
loop_
_entity_poly.entity_id
_entity_poly.type
_entity_poly.pdbx_seq_one_letter_code
_entity_poly.pdbx_strand_id
1 'polypeptide(L)'
;MAAVEVNVSELTFEMTKKLKFYLSKLVEHKGSDLHVKTGATIRGRIHGEIVSFSKEALGYQDGLTLAKELLRSRFPELVEKKNIRHLAKLICIPQQNHGQS
;
A
#
# COMPACT_ATOMS: atom_id res chain seq x y z
N MET A 1 21.33 -5.13 -20.14
CA MET A 1 19.97 -5.08 -19.55
C MET A 1 20.13 -4.47 -18.17
N ALA A 2 19.59 -3.27 -17.94
CA ALA A 2 19.74 -2.59 -16.65
C ALA A 2 18.88 -3.32 -15.61
N ALA A 3 19.52 -3.98 -14.65
CA ALA A 3 18.85 -4.53 -13.49
C ALA A 3 18.24 -3.36 -12.73
N VAL A 4 16.91 -3.31 -12.62
CA VAL A 4 16.24 -2.35 -11.73
C VAL A 4 16.44 -2.89 -10.32
N GLU A 5 17.60 -2.60 -9.75
CA GLU A 5 17.94 -2.92 -8.38
C GLU A 5 17.11 -2.02 -7.48
N VAL A 6 15.98 -2.53 -6.98
CA VAL A 6 15.19 -1.82 -5.97
C VAL A 6 15.95 -1.90 -4.66
N ASN A 7 16.61 -0.80 -4.29
CA ASN A 7 17.32 -0.68 -3.03
C ASN A 7 16.31 -0.61 -1.88
N VAL A 8 15.98 -1.78 -1.32
CA VAL A 8 14.98 -1.95 -0.26
C VAL A 8 15.39 -1.20 1.02
N SER A 9 16.69 -0.99 1.23
CA SER A 9 17.28 -0.37 2.41
C SER A 9 17.03 1.13 2.52
N GLU A 10 16.75 1.82 1.40
CA GLU A 10 16.50 3.27 1.35
C GLU A 10 15.00 3.62 1.32
N LEU A 11 14.12 2.62 1.31
CA LEU A 11 12.68 2.85 1.27
C LEU A 11 12.20 3.31 2.65
N THR A 12 11.64 4.52 2.73
CA THR A 12 11.19 5.12 3.99
C THR A 12 9.94 4.46 4.58
N PHE A 13 9.30 3.52 3.85
CA PHE A 13 8.08 2.82 4.23
C PHE A 13 6.91 3.75 4.55
N GLU A 14 6.98 5.03 4.18
CA GLU A 14 5.95 6.03 4.47
C GLU A 14 4.67 5.71 3.72
N MET A 15 4.78 5.32 2.45
CA MET A 15 3.62 4.93 1.63
C MET A 15 3.03 3.61 2.12
N THR A 16 3.88 2.65 2.49
CA THR A 16 3.44 1.42 3.14
C THR A 16 2.73 1.68 4.47
N LYS A 17 3.22 2.60 5.31
CA LYS A 17 2.54 3.01 6.56
C LYS A 17 1.18 3.63 6.29
N LYS A 18 1.07 4.53 5.31
CA LYS A 18 -0.22 5.08 4.86
C LYS A 18 -1.15 3.97 4.40
N LEU A 19 -0.68 3.04 3.57
CA LEU A 19 -1.47 1.89 3.12
C LEU A 19 -1.97 1.04 4.30
N LYS A 20 -1.09 0.73 5.26
CA LYS A 20 -1.48 0.01 6.49
C LYS A 20 -2.55 0.76 7.28
N PHE A 21 -2.44 2.08 7.39
CA PHE A 21 -3.45 2.91 8.05
C PHE A 21 -4.81 2.80 7.35
N TYR A 22 -4.85 2.91 6.02
CA TYR A 22 -6.09 2.75 5.26
C TYR A 22 -6.67 1.33 5.37
N LEU A 23 -5.83 0.30 5.37
CA LEU A 23 -6.26 -1.08 5.58
C LEU A 23 -6.83 -1.29 6.98
N SER A 24 -6.19 -0.75 8.03
CA SER A 24 -6.72 -0.80 9.39
C SER A 24 -8.07 -0.10 9.46
N LYS A 25 -8.20 1.09 8.87
CA LYS A 25 -9.49 1.80 8.79
C LYS A 25 -10.53 0.96 8.03
N LEU A 26 -10.16 0.34 6.91
CA LEU A 26 -11.06 -0.56 6.17
C LEU A 26 -11.55 -1.70 7.08
N VAL A 27 -10.65 -2.35 7.83
CA VAL A 27 -11.02 -3.42 8.77
C VAL A 27 -11.92 -2.91 9.90
N GLU A 28 -11.61 -1.75 10.49
CA GLU A 28 -12.45 -1.10 11.51
C GLU A 28 -13.87 -0.83 10.99
N HIS A 29 -13.98 -0.39 9.74
CA HIS A 29 -15.27 -0.13 9.08
C HIS A 29 -15.93 -1.40 8.49
N LYS A 30 -15.35 -2.60 8.68
CA LYS A 30 -15.79 -3.86 8.05
C LYS A 30 -15.88 -3.78 6.51
N GLY A 31 -14.99 -2.98 5.92
CA GLY A 31 -14.83 -2.90 4.48
C GLY A 31 -14.25 -4.17 3.89
N SER A 32 -14.65 -4.47 2.66
CA SER A 32 -14.31 -5.71 1.97
C SER A 32 -13.14 -5.54 1.02
N ASP A 33 -13.00 -4.36 0.41
CA ASP A 33 -12.00 -4.13 -0.63
C ASP A 33 -11.41 -2.70 -0.57
N LEU A 34 -10.11 -2.56 -0.82
CA LEU A 34 -9.41 -1.26 -0.91
C LEU A 34 -8.77 -1.11 -2.29
N HIS A 35 -9.22 -0.10 -3.02
CA HIS A 35 -8.69 0.30 -4.32
C HIS A 35 -7.74 1.50 -4.19
N VAL A 36 -6.48 1.30 -4.56
CA VAL A 36 -5.46 2.35 -4.64
C VAL A 36 -5.05 2.52 -6.10
N LYS A 37 -5.20 3.73 -6.64
CA LYS A 37 -4.88 4.05 -8.03
C LYS A 37 -4.13 5.38 -8.11
N THR A 38 -3.08 5.44 -8.92
CA THR A 38 -2.34 6.68 -9.23
C THR A 38 -3.23 7.66 -10.01
N GLY A 39 -3.13 8.95 -9.68
CA GLY A 39 -3.95 10.02 -10.24
C GLY A 39 -5.40 10.03 -9.75
N ALA A 40 -5.75 9.19 -8.77
CA ALA A 40 -7.09 9.14 -8.20
C ALA A 40 -7.03 9.07 -6.66
N THR A 41 -8.16 9.32 -6.01
CA THR A 41 -8.30 9.15 -4.57
C THR A 41 -8.35 7.67 -4.19
N ILE A 42 -7.85 7.36 -2.99
CA ILE A 42 -7.96 6.01 -2.43
C ILE A 42 -9.43 5.76 -2.09
N ARG A 43 -9.98 4.67 -2.62
CA ARG A 43 -11.36 4.27 -2.45
C ARG A 43 -11.41 2.90 -1.81
N GLY A 44 -12.33 2.65 -0.91
CA GLY A 44 -12.60 1.29 -0.46
C GLY A 44 -14.09 1.02 -0.41
N ARG A 45 -14.42 -0.25 -0.56
CA ARG A 45 -15.78 -0.75 -0.56
C ARG A 45 -16.15 -1.15 0.85
N ILE A 46 -17.07 -0.42 1.45
CA ILE A 46 -17.57 -0.64 2.81
C ILE A 46 -19.05 -0.94 2.72
N HIS A 47 -19.48 -2.12 3.19
CA HIS A 47 -20.89 -2.56 3.12
C HIS A 47 -21.57 -2.41 1.74
N GLY A 48 -20.79 -2.51 0.65
CA GLY A 48 -21.29 -2.35 -0.73
C GLY A 48 -21.18 -0.93 -1.29
N GLU A 49 -20.85 0.06 -0.46
CA GLU A 49 -20.67 1.45 -0.86
C GLU A 49 -19.20 1.78 -1.13
N ILE A 50 -18.93 2.56 -2.17
CA ILE A 50 -17.57 3.02 -2.49
C ILE A 50 -17.31 4.31 -1.73
N VAL A 51 -16.51 4.21 -0.66
CA VAL A 51 -16.13 5.35 0.19
C VAL A 51 -14.71 5.79 -0.17
N SER A 52 -14.51 7.09 -0.31
CA SER A 52 -13.17 7.67 -0.53
C SER A 52 -12.48 7.88 0.81
N PHE A 53 -11.36 7.19 1.04
CA PHE A 53 -10.57 7.30 2.28
C PHE A 53 -9.62 8.49 2.27
N SER A 54 -9.22 8.94 1.08
CA SER A 54 -8.36 10.12 0.90
C SER A 54 -9.08 11.19 0.11
N LYS A 55 -8.89 12.45 0.52
CA LYS A 55 -9.31 13.62 -0.26
C LYS A 55 -8.30 13.96 -1.36
N GLU A 56 -7.03 13.61 -1.14
CA GLU A 56 -5.94 13.87 -2.08
C GLU A 56 -5.76 12.70 -3.05
N ALA A 57 -5.47 13.04 -4.31
CA ALA A 57 -5.14 12.07 -5.33
C ALA A 57 -3.71 11.54 -5.11
N LEU A 58 -3.54 10.24 -5.25
CA LEU A 58 -2.24 9.61 -5.09
C LEU A 58 -1.35 9.94 -6.30
N GLY A 59 -0.20 10.58 -6.07
CA GLY A 59 0.73 10.93 -7.14
C GLY A 59 1.25 9.70 -7.90
N TYR A 60 1.69 9.90 -9.14
CA TYR A 60 2.33 8.82 -9.90
C TYR A 60 3.61 8.32 -9.21
N GLN A 61 4.42 9.24 -8.67
CA GLN A 61 5.62 8.90 -7.91
C GLN A 61 5.28 8.12 -6.65
N ASP A 62 4.28 8.56 -5.88
CA ASP A 62 3.79 7.87 -4.69
C ASP A 62 3.35 6.43 -4.98
N GLY A 63 2.64 6.20 -6.08
CA GLY A 63 2.22 4.86 -6.47
C GLY A 63 3.36 3.97 -6.95
N LEU A 64 4.36 4.54 -7.63
CA LEU A 64 5.59 3.85 -7.97
C LEU A 64 6.38 3.47 -6.72
N THR A 65 6.53 4.39 -5.76
CA THR A 65 7.18 4.14 -4.47
C THR A 65 6.45 3.02 -3.73
N LEU A 66 5.12 3.09 -3.63
CA LEU A 66 4.32 2.04 -3.00
C LEU A 66 4.50 0.67 -3.68
N ALA A 67 4.49 0.62 -5.02
CA ALA A 67 4.70 -0.61 -5.77
C ALA A 67 6.11 -1.20 -5.55
N LYS A 68 7.14 -0.34 -5.51
CA LYS A 68 8.51 -0.74 -5.18
C LYS A 68 8.62 -1.26 -3.74
N GLU A 69 7.95 -0.62 -2.79
CA GLU A 69 7.93 -1.05 -1.38
C GLU A 69 7.22 -2.38 -1.15
N LEU A 70 6.12 -2.63 -1.88
CA LEU A 70 5.35 -3.87 -1.79
C LEU A 70 6.04 -5.03 -2.50
N LEU A 71 6.50 -4.80 -3.74
CA LEU A 71 7.07 -5.87 -4.57
C LEU A 71 8.55 -6.11 -4.29
N ARG A 72 9.28 -5.06 -3.86
CA ARG A 72 10.73 -5.09 -3.60
C ARG A 72 11.46 -5.77 -4.75
N SER A 73 12.02 -6.95 -4.53
CA SER A 73 12.75 -7.76 -5.51
C SER A 73 11.89 -8.27 -6.69
N ARG A 74 10.56 -8.28 -6.57
CA ARG A 74 9.63 -8.69 -7.66
C ARG A 74 9.09 -7.52 -8.48
N PHE A 75 9.56 -6.30 -8.24
CA PHE A 75 9.20 -5.15 -9.07
C PHE A 75 9.52 -5.34 -10.57
N PRO A 76 10.66 -5.90 -11.00
CA PRO A 76 10.90 -6.13 -12.43
C PRO A 76 9.85 -7.02 -13.09
N GLU A 77 9.31 -8.03 -12.38
CA GLU A 77 8.23 -8.88 -12.90
C GLU A 77 6.95 -8.07 -13.21
N LEU A 78 6.66 -7.02 -12.44
CA LEU A 78 5.53 -6.11 -12.73
C LEU A 78 5.76 -5.35 -14.05
N VAL A 79 6.99 -4.92 -14.32
CA VAL A 79 7.32 -4.18 -15.54
C VAL A 79 7.19 -5.08 -16.77
N GLU A 80 7.62 -6.34 -16.67
CA GLU A 80 7.53 -7.31 -17.77
C GLU A 80 6.11 -7.82 -18.00
N LYS A 81 5.40 -8.25 -16.94
CA LYS A 81 4.08 -8.86 -17.07
C LYS A 81 2.93 -7.84 -17.14
N LYS A 82 3.19 -6.56 -16.85
CA LYS A 82 2.19 -5.47 -16.71
C LYS A 82 1.10 -5.73 -15.64
N ASN A 83 1.13 -6.88 -14.99
CA ASN A 83 0.23 -7.30 -13.94
C ASN A 83 0.99 -8.28 -13.03
N ILE A 84 0.78 -8.15 -11.73
CA ILE A 84 1.30 -9.10 -10.75
C ILE A 84 0.29 -9.27 -9.62
N ARG A 85 0.13 -10.51 -9.16
CA ARG A 85 -0.62 -10.82 -7.94
C ARG A 85 0.37 -11.02 -6.81
N HIS A 86 0.24 -10.21 -5.76
CA HIS A 86 1.05 -10.31 -4.55
C HIS A 86 0.13 -10.52 -3.35
N LEU A 87 0.38 -11.56 -2.56
CA LEU A 87 -0.32 -11.80 -1.30
C LEU A 87 0.49 -11.16 -0.17
N ALA A 88 0.03 -10.01 0.31
CA ALA A 88 0.59 -9.38 1.51
C ALA A 88 -0.24 -9.79 2.72
N LYS A 89 0.39 -10.40 3.72
CA LYS A 89 -0.25 -10.67 5.02
C LYS A 89 0.05 -9.50 5.96
N LEU A 90 -0.96 -8.72 6.30
CA LEU A 90 -0.83 -7.71 7.34
C LEU A 90 -0.86 -8.42 8.70
N ILE A 91 0.32 -8.72 9.25
CA ILE A 91 0.42 -9.15 10.63
C ILE A 91 0.16 -7.91 11.48
N CYS A 92 -1.03 -7.83 12.07
CA CYS A 92 -1.35 -6.87 13.11
C CYS A 92 -0.57 -7.30 14.36
N ILE A 93 0.69 -6.89 14.43
CA ILE A 93 1.43 -6.93 15.69
C ILE A 93 0.76 -5.86 16.55
N PRO A 94 0.19 -6.21 17.72
CA PRO A 94 -0.21 -5.20 18.68
C PRO A 94 1.03 -4.36 18.94
N GLN A 95 0.96 -3.07 18.64
CA GLN A 95 1.98 -2.12 19.06
C GLN A 95 2.06 -2.27 20.57
N GLN A 96 3.13 -2.91 21.05
CA GLN A 96 3.45 -2.93 22.47
C GLN A 96 3.67 -1.46 22.80
N ASN A 97 2.65 -0.89 23.43
CA ASN A 97 2.65 0.46 23.94
C ASN A 97 3.85 0.52 24.90
N HIS A 98 4.98 1.04 24.43
CA HIS A 98 6.10 1.34 25.32
C HIS A 98 5.59 2.49 26.19
N GLY A 99 4.99 2.11 27.32
CA GLY A 99 4.69 3.02 28.41
C GLY A 99 6.01 3.66 28.81
N GLN A 100 6.21 4.89 28.37
CA GLN A 100 7.10 5.80 29.07
C GLN A 100 6.27 6.37 30.22
N SER A 101 6.55 5.82 31.40
CA SER A 101 6.19 6.39 32.69
C SER A 101 7.16 7.49 33.08
#